data_AF-A0A4R4PKQ2-F1
#
_entry.id   AF-A0A4R4PKQ2-F1
#
_cell.length_a   1.000
_cell.length_b   1.000
_cell.length_c   1.000
_cell.angle_alpha   90.00
_cell.angle_beta   90.00
_cell.angle_gamma   90.00
#
_symmetry.space_group_name_H-M   'P 1'
#
loop_
_entity.id
_entity.type
_entity.pdbx_description
1 polymer ?
#
loop_
_entity_poly.entity_id
_entity_poly.type
_entity_poly.pdbx_seq_one_letter_code
_entity_poly.pdbx_strand_id
1 'polypeptide(L)'
;MSLHEELAAARRCVDDLTHRVLNLERALGPGIETRRLRGDAERLRESLALLAAAAAAAHPAGAPAAPDLVPVPDTPYDDRLWVDADDEGLGTRRGPAPGAPAT
;
A
#
# COMPACT_ATOMS: atom_id res chain seq x y z
N MET A 1 -22.57 -14.51 -15.22
CA MET A 1 -21.71 -13.43 -15.75
C MET A 1 -20.27 -13.90 -15.65
N SER A 2 -19.41 -13.48 -16.57
CA SER A 2 -17.98 -13.78 -16.48
C SER A 2 -17.28 -12.84 -15.49
N LEU A 3 -16.16 -13.27 -14.90
CA LEU A 3 -15.32 -12.43 -14.03
C LEU A 3 -14.96 -11.09 -14.69
N HIS A 4 -14.68 -11.12 -16.00
CA HIS A 4 -14.36 -9.93 -16.77
C HIS A 4 -15.56 -8.97 -16.88
N GLU A 5 -16.77 -9.50 -17.09
CA GLU A 5 -18.00 -8.70 -17.10
C GLU A 5 -18.27 -8.06 -15.74
N GLU A 6 -18.05 -8.80 -14.64
CA GLU A 6 -18.21 -8.29 -13.28
C GLU A 6 -17.20 -7.17 -12.98
N LEU A 7 -15.92 -7.35 -13.34
CA LEU A 7 -14.91 -6.30 -13.20
C LEU A 7 -15.24 -5.05 -14.04
N ALA A 8 -15.72 -5.25 -15.27
CA ALA A 8 -16.14 -4.14 -16.12
C ALA A 8 -17.38 -3.42 -15.55
N ALA A 9 -18.32 -4.15 -14.96
CA ALA A 9 -19.48 -3.57 -14.27
C ALA A 9 -19.06 -2.78 -13.03
N ALA A 10 -18.18 -3.33 -12.19
CA ALA A 10 -17.65 -2.65 -11.01
C ALA A 10 -16.92 -1.34 -11.37
N ARG A 11 -16.10 -1.36 -12.44
CA ARG A 11 -15.41 -0.17 -12.96
C ARG A 11 -16.40 0.92 -13.36
N ARG A 12 -17.46 0.58 -14.11
CA ARG A 12 -18.52 1.53 -14.49
C ARG A 12 -19.22 2.13 -13.27
N CYS A 13 -19.54 1.30 -12.28
CA CYS A 13 -20.18 1.78 -11.05
C CYS A 13 -19.29 2.76 -10.27
N VAL A 14 -17.98 2.51 -10.19
CA VAL A 14 -17.05 3.44 -9.53
C VAL A 14 -16.89 4.73 -10.33
N ASP A 15 -16.88 4.66 -11.65
CA ASP A 15 -16.80 5.85 -12.51
C ASP A 15 -18.06 6.73 -12.35
N ASP A 16 -19.24 6.10 -12.33
CA ASP A 16 -20.51 6.76 -12.03
C ASP A 16 -20.52 7.38 -10.63
N LEU A 17 -19.99 6.68 -9.62
CA LEU A 17 -19.86 7.20 -8.26
C LEU A 17 -18.96 8.45 -8.24
N THR A 18 -17.79 8.40 -8.88
CA THR A 18 -16.87 9.55 -8.99
C THR A 18 -17.56 10.75 -9.61
N HIS A 19 -18.31 10.56 -10.70
CA HIS A 19 -19.08 11.63 -11.32
C HIS A 19 -20.16 12.21 -10.38
N ARG A 20 -20.86 11.37 -9.63
CA ARG A 20 -21.88 11.80 -8.65
C ARG A 20 -21.24 12.58 -7.49
N VAL A 21 -20.10 12.15 -6.99
CA VAL A 21 -19.35 12.85 -5.93
C VAL A 21 -18.91 14.24 -6.39
N LEU A 22 -18.40 14.37 -7.62
CA LEU A 22 -18.05 15.67 -8.20
C LEU A 22 -19.27 16.60 -8.32
N ASN A 23 -20.43 16.06 -8.71
CA ASN A 23 -21.66 16.84 -8.77
C ASN A 23 -22.15 17.26 -7.37
N LEU A 24 -22.01 16.40 -6.37
CA LEU A 24 -22.30 16.73 -4.97
C LEU A 24 -21.36 17.83 -4.45
N GLU A 25 -20.07 17.77 -4.75
CA GLU A 25 -19.12 18.82 -4.38
C GLU A 25 -19.48 20.17 -5.02
N ARG A 26 -19.92 20.17 -6.27
CA ARG A 26 -20.41 21.39 -6.95
C ARG A 26 -21.68 21.96 -6.31
N ALA A 27 -22.57 21.10 -5.83
CA ALA A 27 -23.84 21.51 -5.22
C ALA A 27 -23.71 21.95 -3.75
N LEU A 28 -22.86 21.27 -2.99
CA LEU A 28 -22.69 21.48 -1.54
C LEU A 28 -21.50 22.39 -1.21
N GLY A 29 -20.61 22.61 -2.17
CA GLY A 29 -19.38 23.36 -2.00
C GLY A 29 -18.19 22.49 -1.55
N PRO A 30 -16.97 23.06 -1.62
CA PRO A 30 -15.75 22.39 -1.19
C PRO A 30 -15.72 22.27 0.35
N GLY A 31 -15.62 21.05 0.85
CA GLY A 31 -15.61 20.73 2.27
C GLY A 31 -14.69 19.54 2.58
N ILE A 32 -14.52 19.23 3.86
CA ILE A 32 -13.73 18.04 4.26
C ILE A 32 -14.43 16.76 3.80
N GLU A 33 -15.75 16.67 3.97
CA GLU A 33 -16.52 15.49 3.59
C GLU A 33 -16.53 15.25 2.07
N THR A 34 -16.70 16.30 1.26
CA THR A 34 -16.68 16.19 -0.21
C THR A 34 -15.29 15.83 -0.74
N ARG A 35 -14.22 16.39 -0.15
CA ARG A 35 -12.84 15.97 -0.44
C ARG A 35 -12.58 14.53 -0.06
N ARG A 36 -13.08 14.09 1.10
CA ARG A 36 -12.90 12.71 1.57
C ARG A 36 -13.59 11.72 0.64
N LEU A 37 -14.85 11.97 0.30
CA LEU A 37 -15.58 11.15 -0.67
C LEU A 37 -14.88 11.07 -2.03
N ARG A 38 -14.32 12.19 -2.51
CA ARG A 38 -13.55 12.22 -3.76
C ARG A 38 -12.29 11.37 -3.68
N GLY A 39 -11.56 11.46 -2.57
CA GLY A 39 -10.38 10.63 -2.31
C GLY A 39 -10.72 9.14 -2.23
N ASP A 40 -11.81 8.80 -1.54
CA ASP A 40 -12.26 7.41 -1.41
C ASP A 40 -12.70 6.82 -2.77
N ALA A 41 -13.38 7.60 -3.61
CA ALA A 41 -13.77 7.17 -4.96
C ALA A 41 -12.56 6.93 -5.87
N GLU A 42 -11.56 7.80 -5.84
CA GLU A 42 -10.32 7.62 -6.60
C GLU A 42 -9.54 6.40 -6.11
N ARG A 43 -9.46 6.21 -4.79
CA ARG A 43 -8.81 5.04 -4.19
C ARG A 43 -9.52 3.75 -4.58
N LEU A 44 -10.85 3.73 -4.65
CA LEU A 44 -11.61 2.57 -5.15
C LEU A 44 -11.29 2.27 -6.62
N ARG A 45 -11.16 3.30 -7.46
CA ARG A 45 -10.80 3.16 -8.87
C ARG A 45 -9.42 2.53 -9.04
N GLU A 46 -8.44 2.99 -8.27
CA GLU A 46 -7.08 2.43 -8.22
C GLU A 46 -7.10 0.97 -7.73
N SER A 47 -7.81 0.71 -6.64
CA SER A 47 -7.93 -0.63 -6.05
C SER A 47 -8.55 -1.63 -7.05
N LEU A 48 -9.56 -1.21 -7.81
CA LEU A 48 -10.12 -2.03 -8.88
C LEU A 48 -9.16 -2.24 -10.06
N ALA A 49 -8.32 -1.26 -10.38
CA ALA A 49 -7.30 -1.42 -11.42
C ALA A 49 -6.25 -2.47 -11.01
N LEU A 50 -5.80 -2.42 -9.75
CA LEU A 50 -4.89 -3.41 -9.18
C LEU A 50 -5.52 -4.80 -9.15
N LEU A 51 -6.79 -4.91 -8.75
CA LEU A 51 -7.51 -6.18 -8.73
C LEU A 51 -7.64 -6.77 -10.15
N ALA A 52 -7.97 -5.94 -11.16
CA ALA A 52 -8.05 -6.39 -12.54
C ALA A 52 -6.69 -6.86 -13.07
N ALA A 53 -5.60 -6.17 -12.72
CA ALA A 53 -4.24 -6.59 -13.08
C ALA A 53 -3.86 -7.92 -12.42
N ALA A 54 -4.19 -8.10 -11.14
CA ALA A 54 -3.96 -9.36 -10.43
C ALA A 54 -4.77 -10.53 -11.02
N ALA A 55 -6.03 -10.28 -11.39
CA ALA A 55 -6.86 -11.28 -12.07
C ALA A 55 -6.30 -11.69 -13.44
N ALA A 56 -5.79 -10.73 -14.22
CA ALA A 56 -5.14 -11.00 -15.50
C ALA A 56 -3.83 -11.79 -15.31
N ALA A 57 -3.04 -11.48 -14.28
CA ALA A 57 -1.83 -12.23 -13.96
C ALA A 57 -2.12 -13.67 -13.50
N ALA A 58 -3.25 -13.91 -12.83
CA ALA A 58 -3.66 -15.23 -12.38
C ALA A 58 -4.23 -16.14 -13.48
N HIS A 59 -4.64 -15.57 -14.61
CA HIS A 59 -5.10 -16.31 -15.79
C HIS A 59 -4.19 -16.03 -17.00
N PRO A 60 -2.95 -16.54 -16.99
CA PRO A 60 -2.12 -16.47 -18.17
C PRO A 60 -2.70 -17.42 -19.22
N ALA A 61 -3.24 -16.86 -20.31
CA ALA A 61 -3.43 -17.61 -21.53
C ALA A 61 -2.04 -18.05 -22.05
N GLY A 62 -1.57 -19.21 -21.58
CA GLY A 62 -0.20 -19.67 -21.75
C GLY A 62 0.70 -19.22 -20.59
N ALA A 63 0.97 -20.11 -19.64
CA ALA A 63 1.72 -19.81 -18.42
C ALA A 63 3.09 -19.15 -18.71
N PRO A 64 3.41 -17.98 -18.12
CA PRO A 64 4.79 -17.54 -18.04
C PRO A 64 5.55 -18.48 -17.11
N ALA A 65 6.81 -18.77 -17.44
CA ALA A 65 7.72 -19.50 -16.57
C ALA A 65 7.68 -18.89 -15.17
N ALA A 66 7.72 -19.73 -14.14
CA ALA A 66 7.80 -19.28 -12.75
C ALA A 66 8.86 -18.17 -12.64
N PRO A 67 8.58 -17.08 -11.90
CA PRO A 67 9.55 -16.01 -11.74
C PRO A 67 10.87 -16.62 -11.27
N ASP A 68 11.99 -16.16 -11.84
CA ASP A 68 13.31 -16.59 -11.42
C ASP A 68 13.50 -16.16 -9.96
N LEU A 69 13.25 -17.11 -9.05
CA LEU A 69 13.35 -16.88 -7.62
C LEU A 69 14.82 -16.90 -7.25
N VAL A 70 15.36 -15.74 -6.89
CA VAL A 70 16.69 -15.66 -6.29
C VAL A 70 16.58 -16.17 -4.84
N PRO A 71 17.21 -17.30 -4.49
CA PRO A 71 17.19 -17.78 -3.12
C PRO A 71 17.93 -16.78 -2.22
N VAL A 72 17.25 -16.23 -1.24
CA VAL A 72 17.86 -15.42 -0.18
C VAL A 72 18.36 -16.39 0.90
N PRO A 73 19.67 -16.44 1.19
CA PRO A 73 20.18 -17.31 2.24
C PRO A 73 19.66 -16.87 3.62
N ASP A 74 19.20 -17.82 4.44
CA ASP A 74 18.88 -17.60 5.86
C ASP A 74 20.14 -17.48 6.75
N THR A 75 21.32 -17.36 6.14
CA THR A 75 22.57 -17.19 6.88
C THR A 75 22.56 -15.81 7.53
N PRO A 76 22.79 -15.71 8.86
CA PRO A 76 22.94 -14.41 9.50
C PRO A 76 23.99 -13.56 8.80
N TYR A 77 23.71 -12.26 8.66
CA TYR A 77 24.71 -11.33 8.13
C TYR A 77 25.94 -11.30 9.03
N ASP A 78 27.11 -11.05 8.45
CA ASP A 78 28.33 -10.82 9.23
C ASP A 78 28.14 -9.57 10.09
N ASP A 79 28.34 -9.71 11.41
CA ASP A 79 28.24 -8.62 12.38
C ASP A 79 29.20 -7.46 12.04
N ARG A 80 30.30 -7.74 11.33
CA ARG A 80 31.26 -6.73 10.87
C ARG A 80 30.66 -5.73 9.88
N LEU A 81 29.55 -6.08 9.22
CA LEU A 81 28.83 -5.19 8.29
C LEU A 81 28.25 -3.97 9.01
N TRP A 82 28.06 -4.04 10.33
CA TRP A 82 27.34 -3.05 11.14
C TRP A 82 28.23 -2.31 12.15
N VAL A 83 29.54 -2.57 12.16
CA VAL A 83 30.48 -2.04 13.17
C VAL A 83 30.58 -0.51 13.14
N ASP A 84 30.48 0.08 11.95
CA ASP A 84 30.54 1.53 11.74
C ASP A 84 29.18 2.11 11.33
N ALA A 85 28.10 1.34 11.47
CA ALA A 85 26.76 1.85 11.23
C ALA A 85 26.38 2.81 12.36
N ASP A 86 25.95 4.02 12.01
CA ASP A 86 25.47 4.98 12.99
C ASP A 86 24.27 4.39 13.75
N ASP A 87 24.35 4.37 15.08
CA ASP A 87 23.21 4.05 15.94
C ASP A 87 22.21 5.21 15.85
N GLU A 88 21.29 5.13 14.88
CA GLU A 88 20.10 5.96 14.82
C GLU A 88 19.21 5.61 16.03
N GLY A 89 19.61 6.11 17.20
CA GLY A 89 19.13 5.69 18.52
C GLY A 89 17.63 5.45 18.59
N LEU A 90 17.23 4.18 18.45
CA LEU A 90 15.87 3.75 18.66
C LEU A 90 15.61 3.61 20.17
N GLY A 91 15.27 4.73 20.80
CA GLY A 91 14.14 4.79 21.73
C GLY A 91 14.22 4.06 23.08
N THR A 92 15.41 3.76 23.64
CA THR A 92 15.49 3.38 25.06
C THR A 92 16.21 4.42 25.89
N ARG A 93 15.51 5.01 26.88
CA ARG A 93 16.16 5.80 27.93
C ARG A 93 16.98 4.82 28.77
N ARG A 94 18.27 4.64 28.46
CA ARG A 94 19.20 4.23 29.51
C ARG A 94 19.29 5.39 30.50
N GLY A 95 18.51 5.30 31.58
CA GLY A 95 18.82 6.04 32.79
C GLY A 95 20.26 5.72 33.24
N PRO A 96 20.87 6.57 34.09
CA PRO A 96 22.26 6.39 34.47
C PRO A 96 22.47 4.99 35.05
N ALA A 97 23.59 4.36 34.69
CA ALA A 97 23.97 3.07 35.25
C ALA A 97 24.02 3.15 36.79
N PRO A 98 23.51 2.15 37.52
CA PRO A 98 23.63 2.14 38.98
C PRO A 98 25.11 2.05 39.35
N GLY A 99 25.65 3.13 39.92
CA GLY A 99 27.03 3.13 40.45
C GLY A 99 27.84 4.41 40.38
N ALA A 100 27.33 5.55 39.86
CA ALA A 100 28.07 6.81 39.92
C ALA A 100 27.87 7.52 41.28
N PRO A 101 28.95 7.97 41.97
CA PRO A 101 28.83 8.61 43.28
C PRO A 101 28.19 10.00 43.17
N ALA A 102 27.26 10.28 44.10
CA ALA A 102 26.62 11.58 44.24
C ALA A 102 27.67 12.63 44.68
N THR A 103 27.68 13.76 43.99
CA THR A 103 28.26 15.03 44.47
C THR A 103 27.13 15.95 44.88
#